data_AF-A0A8I0JSH1-F1
#
_entry.id   AF-A0A8I0JSH1-F1
#
_cell.length_a   1.000
_cell.length_b   1.000
_cell.length_c   1.000
_cell.angle_alpha   90.00
_cell.angle_beta   90.00
_cell.angle_gamma   90.00
#
_symmetry.space_group_name_H-M   'P 1'
#
loop_
_entity.id
_entity.type
_entity.pdbx_description
1 polymer ?
#
loop_
_entity_poly.entity_id
_entity_poly.type
_entity_poly.pdbx_seq_one_letter_code
_entity_poly.pdbx_strand_id
1 'polypeptide(L)'
;MANTILYRMSSGIAGAISRPQDLTVEPHVLDSTKPFAAYGLGGKISGGKFVPVDTGDEATVLAGIFVRPYPTASQPDKIRQVGTGFNFSGDNLKRGYVTVNIGGDASAVALNAPVYMRVDTPTETSPLGAFLAAPDGTNTVQITNAYFNGPGDADGNIELAYNI
;
A
#
# COMPACT_ATOMS: atom_id res chain seq x y z
N MET A 1 2.30 17.83 -16.02
CA MET A 1 3.28 16.74 -16.17
C MET A 1 4.52 17.33 -16.81
N ALA A 2 5.65 17.32 -16.10
CA ALA A 2 6.92 17.68 -16.71
C ALA A 2 7.33 16.53 -17.65
N ASN A 3 7.50 16.81 -18.94
CA ASN A 3 7.74 15.79 -19.97
C ASN A 3 9.18 15.28 -20.02
N THR A 4 10.01 15.59 -19.02
CA THR A 4 11.44 15.25 -19.01
C THR A 4 11.84 14.67 -17.66
N ILE A 5 12.27 13.42 -17.68
CA ILE A 5 12.90 12.76 -16.53
C ILE A 5 14.37 13.17 -16.50
N LEU A 6 14.72 14.10 -15.61
CA LEU A 6 16.06 14.71 -15.57
C LEU A 6 17.05 13.95 -14.68
N TYR A 7 16.58 13.23 -13.66
CA TYR A 7 17.46 12.72 -12.59
C TYR A 7 17.25 11.24 -12.22
N ARG A 8 16.04 10.66 -12.40
CA ARG A 8 15.76 9.23 -12.10
C ARG A 8 14.44 8.74 -12.69
N MET A 9 14.39 7.48 -13.12
CA MET A 9 13.14 6.82 -13.54
C MET A 9 12.15 6.72 -12.36
N SER A 10 10.84 6.71 -12.66
CA SER A 10 9.80 6.51 -11.65
C SER A 10 9.93 5.12 -11.00
N SER A 11 9.64 5.05 -9.71
CA SER A 11 9.75 3.84 -8.88
C SER A 11 8.54 2.90 -9.01
N GLY A 12 7.69 3.12 -10.01
CA GLY A 12 6.51 2.32 -10.32
C GLY A 12 5.21 2.95 -9.83
N ILE A 13 4.17 2.13 -9.71
CA ILE A 13 2.82 2.54 -9.31
C ILE A 13 2.47 1.84 -8.01
N ALA A 14 1.85 2.55 -7.06
CA ALA A 14 1.38 1.97 -5.82
C ALA A 14 0.54 0.69 -6.05
N GLY A 15 0.83 -0.35 -5.27
CA GLY A 15 0.25 -1.68 -5.37
C GLY A 15 0.77 -2.54 -6.52
N ALA A 16 1.76 -2.10 -7.30
CA ALA A 16 2.45 -2.95 -8.26
C ALA A 16 3.44 -3.88 -7.54
N ILE A 17 3.44 -5.16 -7.90
CA ILE A 17 4.51 -6.08 -7.52
C ILE A 17 5.77 -5.67 -8.28
N SER A 18 6.86 -5.37 -7.57
CA SER A 18 8.12 -4.96 -8.17
C SER A 18 9.04 -6.14 -8.48
N ARG A 19 8.94 -7.23 -7.72
CA ARG A 19 9.70 -8.47 -7.93
C ARG A 19 8.75 -9.68 -7.92
N PRO A 20 8.41 -10.25 -9.09
CA PRO A 20 7.40 -11.30 -9.20
C PRO A 20 7.90 -12.68 -8.72
N GLN A 21 9.21 -12.84 -8.57
CA GLN A 21 9.82 -14.07 -8.06
C GLN A 21 9.70 -14.15 -6.53
N ASP A 22 9.29 -15.32 -6.03
CA ASP A 22 9.19 -15.66 -4.60
C ASP A 22 8.25 -14.79 -3.74
N LEU A 23 7.06 -14.48 -4.28
CA LEU A 23 5.99 -13.81 -3.54
C LEU A 23 4.84 -14.75 -3.16
N THR A 24 4.04 -14.31 -2.19
CA THR A 24 2.79 -14.97 -1.82
C THR A 24 1.67 -13.93 -1.85
N VAL A 25 0.72 -14.11 -2.76
CA VAL A 25 -0.48 -13.30 -2.90
C VAL A 25 -1.68 -14.23 -2.82
N GLU A 26 -2.61 -13.90 -1.93
CA GLU A 26 -3.82 -14.68 -1.70
C GLU A 26 -5.05 -13.89 -2.14
N PRO A 27 -5.99 -14.51 -2.87
CA PRO A 27 -7.25 -13.87 -3.20
C PRO A 27 -8.13 -13.80 -1.94
N HIS A 28 -8.67 -12.62 -1.67
CA HIS A 28 -9.65 -12.41 -0.60
C HIS A 28 -10.85 -11.62 -1.08
N VAL A 29 -12.03 -11.91 -0.53
CA VAL A 29 -13.23 -11.10 -0.76
C VAL A 29 -13.08 -9.75 -0.05
N LEU A 30 -13.23 -8.67 -0.79
CA LEU A 30 -13.26 -7.30 -0.26
C LEU A 30 -14.67 -6.93 0.21
N ASP A 31 -14.75 -6.05 1.20
CA ASP A 31 -16.03 -5.49 1.64
C ASP A 31 -16.37 -4.20 0.86
N SER A 32 -17.46 -4.23 0.10
CA SER A 32 -17.95 -3.06 -0.64
C SER A 32 -18.40 -1.89 0.25
N THR A 33 -18.69 -2.14 1.53
CA THR A 33 -19.03 -1.10 2.52
C THR A 33 -17.79 -0.42 3.11
N LYS A 34 -16.61 -1.04 2.98
CA LYS A 34 -15.31 -0.52 3.41
C LYS A 34 -14.29 -0.59 2.27
N PRO A 35 -14.47 0.18 1.19
CA PRO A 35 -13.55 0.14 0.06
C PRO A 35 -12.18 0.71 0.43
N PHE A 36 -11.11 0.10 -0.09
CA PHE A 36 -9.78 0.70 -0.07
C PHE A 36 -9.75 2.00 -0.87
N ALA A 37 -9.13 3.03 -0.31
CA ALA A 37 -8.98 4.34 -0.97
C ALA A 37 -7.98 4.28 -2.14
N ALA A 38 -6.95 3.43 -2.04
CA ALA A 38 -5.91 3.25 -3.03
C ALA A 38 -5.32 1.82 -2.98
N TYR A 39 -4.53 1.47 -3.99
CA TYR A 39 -3.67 0.28 -3.95
C TYR A 39 -2.39 0.55 -3.16
N GLY A 40 -1.72 -0.52 -2.72
CA GLY A 40 -0.50 -0.43 -1.91
C GLY A 40 -0.76 -0.06 -0.45
N LEU A 41 -2.00 -0.15 0.02
CA LEU A 41 -2.38 0.09 1.41
C LEU A 41 -2.37 -1.22 2.21
N GLY A 42 -2.02 -1.12 3.49
CA GLY A 42 -2.19 -2.20 4.47
C GLY A 42 -3.67 -2.47 4.74
N GLY A 43 -4.02 -3.75 4.85
CA GLY A 43 -5.36 -4.18 5.18
C GLY A 43 -5.39 -5.24 6.27
N LYS A 44 -6.58 -5.45 6.86
CA LYS A 44 -6.84 -6.46 7.88
C LYS A 44 -7.93 -7.43 7.43
N ILE A 45 -8.03 -8.56 8.12
CA ILE A 45 -9.16 -9.48 7.96
C ILE A 45 -10.21 -9.16 9.02
N SER A 46 -11.42 -8.83 8.58
CA SER A 46 -12.57 -8.62 9.46
C SER A 46 -13.80 -9.31 8.87
N GLY A 47 -14.49 -10.12 9.67
CA GLY A 47 -15.64 -10.90 9.20
C GLY A 47 -15.34 -11.84 8.02
N GLY A 48 -14.10 -12.34 7.91
CA GLY A 48 -13.64 -13.18 6.81
C GLY A 48 -13.33 -12.45 5.50
N LYS A 49 -13.42 -11.10 5.49
CA LYS A 49 -13.13 -10.25 4.33
C LYS A 49 -11.88 -9.43 4.53
N PHE A 50 -11.23 -9.05 3.44
CA PHE A 50 -10.09 -8.15 3.46
C PHE A 50 -10.57 -6.70 3.33
N VAL A 51 -10.27 -5.91 4.35
CA VAL A 51 -10.74 -4.52 4.50
C VAL A 51 -9.57 -3.60 4.87
N PRO A 52 -9.67 -2.29 4.62
CA PRO A 52 -8.70 -1.32 5.12
C PRO A 52 -8.57 -1.39 6.64
N VAL A 53 -7.43 -0.97 7.14
CA VAL A 53 -7.28 -0.73 8.58
C VAL A 53 -8.20 0.42 9.01
N ASP A 54 -8.72 0.33 10.23
CA ASP A 54 -9.56 1.35 10.87
C ASP A 54 -8.72 2.15 11.88
N THR A 55 -9.29 3.24 12.38
CA THR A 55 -8.65 4.08 13.39
C THR A 55 -8.29 3.29 14.66
N GLY A 56 -7.05 3.44 15.13
CA GLY A 56 -6.56 2.85 16.38
C GLY A 56 -6.13 1.38 16.27
N ASP A 57 -6.12 0.80 15.07
CA ASP A 57 -5.63 -0.56 14.85
C ASP A 57 -4.13 -0.70 15.22
N GLU A 58 -3.75 -1.85 15.77
CA GLU A 58 -2.35 -2.18 16.07
C GLU A 58 -1.63 -2.81 14.87
N ALA A 59 -0.30 -2.80 14.86
CA ALA A 59 0.50 -3.44 13.79
C ALA A 59 0.17 -4.93 13.57
N THR A 60 -0.30 -5.63 14.61
CA THR A 60 -0.65 -7.05 14.60
C THR A 60 -1.86 -7.38 13.74
N VAL A 61 -2.73 -6.41 13.43
CA VAL A 61 -3.92 -6.65 12.60
C VAL A 61 -3.60 -6.65 11.10
N LEU A 62 -2.41 -6.19 10.70
CA LEU A 62 -1.99 -6.13 9.31
C LEU A 62 -1.92 -7.55 8.73
N ALA A 63 -2.90 -7.88 7.89
CA ALA A 63 -3.00 -9.17 7.23
C ALA A 63 -2.23 -9.22 5.91
N GLY A 64 -1.87 -8.06 5.35
CA GLY A 64 -1.08 -7.93 4.14
C GLY A 64 -1.38 -6.64 3.37
N ILE A 65 -0.85 -6.53 2.16
CA ILE A 65 -0.89 -5.31 1.34
C ILE A 65 -1.82 -5.50 0.15
N PHE A 66 -2.69 -4.52 -0.10
CA PHE A 66 -3.63 -4.58 -1.22
C PHE A 66 -2.93 -4.33 -2.55
N VAL A 67 -2.89 -5.35 -3.40
CA VAL A 67 -2.20 -5.32 -4.71
C VAL A 67 -3.16 -4.93 -5.82
N ARG A 68 -2.63 -4.21 -6.82
CA ARG A 68 -3.39 -3.87 -8.02
C ARG A 68 -3.43 -5.07 -8.97
N PRO A 69 -4.61 -5.47 -9.47
CA PRO A 69 -4.68 -6.41 -10.57
C PRO A 69 -4.44 -5.70 -11.90
N TYR A 70 -3.59 -6.28 -12.74
CA TYR A 70 -3.33 -5.75 -14.08
C TYR A 70 -4.61 -5.83 -14.94
N PRO A 71 -4.95 -4.81 -15.78
CA PRO A 71 -4.18 -3.61 -16.11
C PRO A 71 -4.54 -2.35 -15.31
N THR A 72 -5.26 -2.45 -14.18
CA THR A 72 -5.77 -1.26 -13.47
C THR A 72 -4.64 -0.38 -12.91
N ALA A 73 -4.81 0.93 -13.01
CA ALA A 73 -3.88 1.94 -12.51
C ALA A 73 -4.46 2.72 -11.32
N SER A 74 -5.78 2.73 -11.14
CA SER A 74 -6.45 3.43 -10.04
C SER A 74 -7.75 2.75 -9.60
N GLN A 75 -8.15 2.93 -8.33
CA GLN A 75 -9.40 2.39 -7.78
C GLN A 75 -10.67 2.86 -8.54
N PRO A 76 -10.77 4.13 -9.02
CA PRO A 76 -11.90 4.57 -9.84
C PRO A 76 -12.13 3.75 -11.11
N ASP A 77 -11.08 3.13 -11.66
CA ASP A 77 -11.21 2.25 -12.83
C ASP A 77 -11.97 0.96 -12.49
N LYS A 78 -11.91 0.52 -11.22
CA LYS A 78 -12.62 -0.68 -10.74
C LYS A 78 -14.09 -0.48 -10.47
N ILE A 79 -14.49 0.67 -9.93
CA ILE A 79 -15.92 1.00 -9.74
C ILE A 79 -16.66 0.94 -11.08
N ARG A 80 -16.01 1.37 -12.16
CA ARG A 80 -16.57 1.32 -13.52
C ARG A 80 -16.70 -0.10 -14.09
N GLN A 81 -15.96 -1.07 -13.56
CA GLN A 81 -15.91 -2.44 -14.06
C GLN A 81 -16.92 -3.37 -13.35
N VAL A 82 -17.08 -3.24 -12.03
CA VAL A 82 -17.89 -4.16 -11.20
C VAL A 82 -19.25 -3.55 -10.81
N GLY A 83 -19.39 -2.22 -10.87
CA GLY A 83 -20.54 -1.51 -10.34
C GLY A 83 -20.41 -1.23 -8.84
N THR A 84 -21.46 -0.67 -8.23
CA THR A 84 -21.50 -0.31 -6.81
C THR A 84 -22.25 -1.36 -5.98
N GLY A 85 -21.86 -1.56 -4.73
CA GLY A 85 -22.58 -2.42 -3.76
C GLY A 85 -22.31 -3.92 -3.86
N PHE A 86 -21.40 -4.37 -4.73
CA PHE A 86 -21.01 -5.77 -4.84
C PHE A 86 -19.63 -6.02 -4.24
N ASN A 87 -19.53 -7.04 -3.39
CA ASN A 87 -18.24 -7.55 -2.92
C ASN A 87 -17.52 -8.23 -4.09
N PHE A 88 -16.19 -8.12 -4.13
CA PHE A 88 -15.37 -8.71 -5.19
C PHE A 88 -14.05 -9.21 -4.63
N SER A 89 -13.37 -10.09 -5.36
CA SER A 89 -12.07 -10.60 -4.96
C SER A 89 -10.97 -9.58 -5.24
N GLY A 90 -10.13 -9.32 -4.24
CA GLY A 90 -8.92 -8.53 -4.32
C GLY A 90 -7.70 -9.36 -3.96
N ASP A 91 -6.54 -8.87 -4.36
CA ASP A 91 -5.26 -9.54 -4.15
C ASP A 91 -4.60 -9.01 -2.87
N ASN A 92 -4.35 -9.92 -1.92
CA ASN A 92 -3.68 -9.62 -0.66
C ASN A 92 -2.26 -10.18 -0.67
N LEU A 93 -1.26 -9.31 -0.74
CA LEU A 93 0.14 -9.70 -0.66
C LEU A 93 0.51 -10.03 0.79
N LYS A 94 0.82 -11.31 1.02
CA LYS A 94 1.32 -11.83 2.30
C LYS A 94 2.81 -11.72 2.42
N ARG A 95 3.55 -11.76 1.31
CA ARG A 95 5.01 -11.70 1.27
C ARG A 95 5.50 -11.25 -0.10
N GLY A 96 6.55 -10.43 -0.12
CA GLY A 96 7.25 -10.05 -1.33
C GLY A 96 7.64 -8.57 -1.37
N TYR A 97 7.93 -8.08 -2.57
CA TYR A 97 8.25 -6.69 -2.83
C TYR A 97 7.12 -6.00 -3.59
N VAL A 98 6.68 -4.85 -3.08
CA VAL A 98 5.57 -4.08 -3.64
C VAL A 98 5.90 -2.60 -3.63
N THR A 99 5.57 -1.89 -4.71
CA THR A 99 5.64 -0.44 -4.72
C THR A 99 4.48 0.13 -3.91
N VAL A 100 4.76 1.03 -2.97
CA VAL A 100 3.76 1.77 -2.19
C VAL A 100 3.98 3.27 -2.38
N ASN A 101 2.98 4.09 -2.06
CA ASN A 101 3.12 5.54 -2.05
C ASN A 101 3.11 6.06 -0.61
N ILE A 102 4.09 6.87 -0.24
CA ILE A 102 4.23 7.40 1.12
C ILE A 102 3.61 8.81 1.32
N GLY A 103 2.93 9.34 0.31
CA GLY A 103 2.21 10.61 0.36
C GLY A 103 3.06 11.88 0.20
N GLY A 104 4.33 11.73 -0.16
CA GLY A 104 5.30 12.82 -0.37
C GLY A 104 6.65 12.31 -0.89
N ASP A 105 7.62 13.18 -1.10
CA ASP A 105 8.91 12.85 -1.72
C ASP A 105 9.65 11.72 -0.98
N ALA A 106 9.91 10.62 -1.68
CA ALA A 106 10.58 9.43 -1.15
C ALA A 106 12.08 9.37 -1.49
N SER A 107 12.64 10.40 -2.12
CA SER A 107 14.02 10.43 -2.62
C SER A 107 15.08 10.39 -1.53
N ALA A 108 14.72 10.76 -0.29
CA ALA A 108 15.63 10.76 0.86
C ALA A 108 15.54 9.48 1.72
N VAL A 109 14.66 8.53 1.38
CA VAL A 109 14.47 7.31 2.17
C VAL A 109 15.69 6.40 2.03
N ALA A 110 16.28 6.01 3.16
CA ALA A 110 17.47 5.16 3.19
C ALA A 110 17.15 3.69 2.89
N LEU A 111 18.17 2.93 2.46
CA LEU A 111 18.09 1.47 2.39
C LEU A 111 17.85 0.88 3.78
N ASN A 112 16.94 -0.08 3.87
CA ASN A 112 16.48 -0.71 5.11
C ASN A 112 15.83 0.26 6.10
N ALA A 113 15.32 1.41 5.62
CA ALA A 113 14.58 2.34 6.47
C ALA A 113 13.33 1.65 7.06
N PRO A 114 12.98 1.95 8.33
CA PRO A 114 11.81 1.38 8.98
C PRO A 114 10.52 1.80 8.28
N VAL A 115 9.54 0.90 8.29
CA VAL A 115 8.21 1.12 7.74
C VAL A 115 7.22 1.36 8.88
N TYR A 116 6.42 2.41 8.72
CA TYR A 116 5.28 2.70 9.58
C TYR A 116 4.00 2.63 8.77
N MET A 117 2.88 2.30 9.40
CA MET A 117 1.56 2.28 8.80
C MET A 117 0.66 3.30 9.52
N ARG A 118 -0.06 4.13 8.75
CA ARG A 118 -1.02 5.08 9.31
C ARG A 118 -2.26 4.37 9.81
N VAL A 119 -2.60 4.62 11.07
CA VAL A 119 -3.75 4.06 11.79
C VAL A 119 -4.60 5.14 12.45
N ASP A 120 -4.27 6.42 12.29
CA ASP A 120 -5.14 7.51 12.71
C ASP A 120 -4.90 8.78 11.86
N THR A 121 -5.81 9.76 11.94
CA THR A 121 -5.74 11.06 11.26
C THR A 121 -5.34 10.95 9.78
N PRO A 122 -6.15 10.26 8.94
CA PRO A 122 -5.84 10.12 7.52
C PRO A 122 -5.83 11.48 6.80
N THR A 123 -4.97 11.59 5.79
CA THR A 123 -4.97 12.69 4.82
C THR A 123 -5.31 12.15 3.43
N GLU A 124 -5.54 13.04 2.45
CA GLU A 124 -5.78 12.60 1.07
C GLU A 124 -4.59 11.82 0.48
N THR A 125 -3.36 12.23 0.79
CA THR A 125 -2.14 11.57 0.27
C THR A 125 -1.62 10.46 1.18
N SER A 126 -2.13 10.35 2.41
CA SER A 126 -1.80 9.32 3.38
C SER A 126 -3.09 8.82 4.04
N PRO A 127 -3.90 8.00 3.34
CA PRO A 127 -5.10 7.41 3.93
C PRO A 127 -4.74 6.35 5.00
N LEU A 128 -5.75 5.83 5.70
CA LEU A 128 -5.55 4.71 6.62
C LEU A 128 -4.95 3.51 5.87
N GLY A 129 -3.93 2.90 6.47
CA GLY A 129 -3.17 1.81 5.87
C GLY A 129 -2.05 2.28 4.92
N ALA A 130 -1.90 3.59 4.69
CA ALA A 130 -0.74 4.09 3.96
C ALA A 130 0.55 3.85 4.73
N PHE A 131 1.63 3.57 4.01
CA PHE A 131 2.96 3.37 4.59
C PHE A 131 3.75 4.67 4.64
N LEU A 132 4.60 4.83 5.65
CA LEU A 132 5.39 6.03 5.89
C LEU A 132 6.83 5.64 6.25
N ALA A 133 7.78 6.48 5.83
CA ALA A 133 9.21 6.32 6.13
C ALA A 133 9.63 6.89 7.48
N ALA A 134 8.73 7.58 8.19
CA ALA A 134 8.95 8.14 9.50
C ALA A 134 7.67 8.04 10.34
N PRO A 135 7.77 7.95 11.68
CA PRO A 135 6.60 7.94 12.54
C PRO A 135 5.93 9.31 12.58
N ASP A 136 4.60 9.30 12.74
CA ASP A 136 3.77 10.48 12.96
C ASP A 136 3.07 10.36 14.32
N GLY A 137 3.88 10.40 15.40
CA GLY A 137 3.40 10.25 16.77
C GLY A 137 2.60 8.96 16.98
N THR A 138 1.41 9.10 17.59
CA THR A 138 0.46 8.00 17.84
C THR A 138 -0.39 7.63 16.62
N ASN A 139 -0.27 8.37 15.51
CA ASN A 139 -1.09 8.16 14.32
C ASN A 139 -0.56 7.02 13.45
N THR A 140 0.61 6.48 13.81
CA THR A 140 1.29 5.43 13.07
C THR A 140 1.78 4.32 13.97
N VAL A 141 1.75 3.09 13.46
CA VAL A 141 2.36 1.92 14.09
C VAL A 141 3.52 1.41 13.25
N GLN A 142 4.59 0.95 13.89
CA GLN A 142 5.73 0.38 13.18
C GLN A 142 5.42 -1.04 12.70
N ILE A 143 5.76 -1.34 11.44
CA ILE A 143 5.64 -2.67 10.85
C ILE A 143 7.04 -3.29 10.83
N THR A 144 7.33 -4.12 11.84
CA THR A 144 8.69 -4.62 12.09
C THR A 144 9.15 -5.70 11.11
N ASN A 145 8.21 -6.33 10.42
CA ASN A 145 8.43 -7.30 9.33
C ASN A 145 8.43 -6.64 7.94
N ALA A 146 8.73 -5.34 7.87
CA ALA A 146 8.85 -4.60 6.63
C ALA A 146 10.00 -3.58 6.65
N TYR A 147 10.58 -3.30 5.48
CA TYR A 147 11.59 -2.27 5.29
C TYR A 147 11.53 -1.68 3.88
N PHE A 148 12.01 -0.44 3.71
CA PHE A 148 12.16 0.16 2.38
C PHE A 148 13.48 -0.25 1.74
N ASN A 149 13.46 -0.52 0.43
CA ASN A 149 14.63 -1.02 -0.29
C ASN A 149 15.52 0.09 -0.90
N GLY A 150 15.47 1.29 -0.32
CA GLY A 150 16.25 2.46 -0.74
C GLY A 150 15.39 3.62 -1.25
N PRO A 151 16.02 4.65 -1.84
CA PRO A 151 15.33 5.88 -2.25
C PRO A 151 14.19 5.63 -3.23
N GLY A 152 13.00 6.16 -2.93
CA GLY A 152 11.86 6.22 -3.84
C GLY A 152 11.91 7.44 -4.78
N ASP A 153 10.83 7.71 -5.51
CA ASP A 153 10.74 8.87 -6.40
C ASP A 153 10.11 10.11 -5.74
N ALA A 154 10.17 11.24 -6.44
CA ALA A 154 9.66 12.53 -5.96
C ALA A 154 8.13 12.56 -5.82
N ASP A 155 7.42 11.66 -6.51
CA ASP A 155 5.96 11.49 -6.40
C ASP A 155 5.58 10.56 -5.22
N GLY A 156 6.58 10.05 -4.50
CA GLY A 156 6.41 9.26 -3.28
C GLY A 156 6.30 7.76 -3.47
N ASN A 157 6.51 7.25 -4.68
CA ASN A 157 6.51 5.81 -4.93
C ASN A 157 7.84 5.21 -4.50
N ILE A 158 7.79 4.11 -3.77
CA ILE A 158 8.95 3.44 -3.20
C ILE A 158 8.71 1.93 -3.08
N GLU A 159 9.77 1.13 -3.25
CA GLU A 159 9.72 -0.32 -3.07
C GLU A 159 9.77 -0.66 -1.58
N LEU A 160 8.75 -1.40 -1.11
CA LEU A 160 8.62 -1.93 0.23
C LEU A 160 8.78 -3.46 0.19
N ALA A 161 9.66 -3.97 1.03
CA ALA A 161 9.84 -5.37 1.34
C ALA A 161 8.92 -5.76 2.51
N TYR A 162 8.09 -6.79 2.34
CA TYR A 162 7.16 -7.26 3.36
C TYR A 162 7.29 -8.77 3.58
N ASN A 163 7.50 -9.19 4.84
CA ASN A 163 7.61 -10.59 5.27
C ASN A 163 8.72 -11.39 4.55
N ILE A 164 9.86 -10.77 4.28
CA ILE A 164 11.02 -11.41 3.63
C ILE A 164 12.27 -11.43 4.50
#